data_AF-A0A381YIL8-F1
#
_entry.id   AF-A0A381YIL8-F1
#
_cell.length_a   1.000
_cell.length_b   1.000
_cell.length_c   1.000
_cell.angle_alpha   90.00
_cell.angle_beta   90.00
_cell.angle_gamma   90.00
#
_symmetry.space_group_name_H-M   'P 1'
#
loop_
_entity.id
_entity.type
_entity.pdbx_description
1 polymer ?
#
loop_
_entity_poly.entity_id
_entity_poly.type
_entity_poly.pdbx_seq_one_letter_code
_entity_poly.pdbx_strand_id
1 'polypeptide(L)'
;MKQFLQLLIILSLLIWVACEDEKSNNQDDTLHEFELHSNNRVSSLLMTSSEYSDWVDNDGFSDGSMRIPLINDVYNKFADKYDFIFLVLNEPSIPSSLYYYGMLIGVSNDVQGIGKNIYDYSSDYGSSGKLKAVMQLTALEYLKYGPALHELAHQWANFALPTHSVDAPGSNITSYLYGSHWGFTGGSTKGQLGGFKQ
;
A
#
# COMPACT_ATOMS: atom_id res chain seq x y z
N MET A 1 49.61 -7.58 -49.77
CA MET A 1 48.81 -6.89 -48.73
C MET A 1 47.42 -7.48 -48.69
N LYS A 2 47.14 -8.41 -47.78
CA LYS A 2 45.78 -8.85 -47.43
C LYS A 2 45.77 -9.04 -45.91
N GLN A 3 45.10 -8.14 -45.22
CA GLN A 3 44.93 -8.16 -43.78
C GLN A 3 43.99 -9.32 -43.42
N PHE A 4 44.43 -10.21 -42.54
CA PHE A 4 43.56 -11.18 -41.88
C PHE A 4 42.94 -10.49 -40.66
N LEU A 5 41.64 -10.21 -40.74
CA LEU A 5 40.84 -9.70 -39.65
C LEU A 5 40.55 -10.87 -38.69
N GLN A 6 41.15 -10.86 -37.50
CA GLN A 6 40.81 -11.79 -36.43
C GLN A 6 39.41 -11.44 -35.91
N LEU A 7 38.44 -12.32 -36.18
CA LEU A 7 37.09 -12.22 -35.62
C LEU A 7 37.14 -12.70 -34.16
N LEU A 8 37.11 -11.77 -33.21
CA LEU A 8 36.93 -12.07 -31.79
C LEU A 8 35.42 -12.29 -31.55
N ILE A 9 35.00 -13.55 -31.45
CA ILE A 9 33.63 -13.89 -31.03
C ILE A 9 33.59 -13.79 -29.51
N ILE A 10 33.12 -12.65 -29.00
CA ILE A 10 32.76 -12.49 -27.59
C ILE A 10 31.40 -13.17 -27.42
N LEU A 11 31.43 -14.42 -26.96
CA LEU A 11 30.23 -15.14 -26.55
C LEU A 11 29.79 -14.57 -25.20
N SER A 12 28.88 -13.60 -25.22
CA SER A 12 28.19 -13.12 -24.02
C SER A 12 27.32 -14.27 -23.48
N LEU A 13 27.83 -14.97 -22.46
CA LEU A 13 27.03 -15.82 -21.59
C LEU A 13 26.00 -14.93 -20.88
N LEU A 14 24.84 -14.76 -21.50
CA LEU A 14 23.62 -14.32 -20.84
C LEU A 14 23.20 -15.45 -19.91
N ILE A 15 23.79 -15.49 -18.72
CA ILE A 15 23.27 -16.27 -17.60
C ILE A 15 21.95 -15.60 -17.23
N TRP A 16 20.87 -16.12 -17.80
CA TRP A 16 19.54 -15.89 -17.26
C TRP A 16 19.51 -16.57 -15.89
N VAL A 17 19.84 -15.81 -14.85
CA VAL A 17 19.41 -16.17 -13.51
C VAL A 17 17.91 -15.93 -13.50
N ALA A 18 17.15 -16.95 -13.90
CA ALA A 18 15.78 -17.06 -13.42
C ALA A 18 15.90 -17.07 -11.89
N CYS A 19 15.30 -16.10 -11.21
CA CYS A 19 15.02 -16.25 -9.79
C CYS A 19 14.13 -17.50 -9.68
N GLU A 20 14.73 -18.64 -9.39
CA GLU A 20 14.02 -19.67 -8.65
C GLU A 20 13.68 -19.01 -7.31
N ASP A 21 12.38 -18.87 -7.04
CA ASP A 21 11.95 -18.62 -5.69
C ASP A 21 12.56 -19.73 -4.84
N GLU A 22 13.43 -19.36 -3.90
CA GLU A 22 13.90 -20.31 -2.90
C GLU A 22 12.65 -20.90 -2.26
N LYS A 23 12.41 -22.19 -2.53
CA LYS A 23 11.41 -22.94 -1.77
C LYS A 23 11.89 -22.93 -0.33
N SER A 24 11.33 -22.03 0.48
CA SER A 24 11.38 -22.11 1.93
C SER A 24 10.96 -23.52 2.31
N ASN A 25 11.93 -24.32 2.74
CA ASN A 25 11.73 -25.65 3.32
C ASN A 25 11.51 -25.55 4.85
N ASN A 26 11.10 -24.38 5.34
CA ASN A 26 10.61 -24.23 6.69
C ASN A 26 9.09 -24.40 6.65
N GLN A 27 8.54 -25.18 7.58
CA GLN A 27 7.18 -24.92 8.02
C GLN A 27 7.18 -23.45 8.44
N ASP A 28 6.63 -22.59 7.60
CA ASP A 28 6.56 -21.16 7.91
C ASP A 28 5.87 -21.04 9.29
N ASP A 29 6.49 -20.30 10.22
CA ASP A 29 5.99 -20.11 11.59
C ASP A 29 4.84 -19.10 11.57
N THR A 30 3.77 -19.46 10.84
CA THR A 30 2.64 -18.60 10.60
C THR A 30 1.47 -18.95 11.51
N LEU A 31 0.81 -17.93 12.05
CA LEU A 31 -0.43 -18.06 12.81
C LEU A 31 -1.60 -18.37 11.88
N HIS A 32 -1.63 -17.78 10.69
CA HIS A 32 -2.68 -17.98 9.69
C HIS A 32 -2.23 -18.93 8.57
N GLU A 33 -3.22 -19.54 7.94
CA GLU A 33 -3.01 -20.24 6.68
C GLU A 33 -3.05 -19.23 5.52
N PHE A 34 -2.09 -19.37 4.60
CA PHE A 34 -1.99 -18.54 3.40
C PHE A 34 -2.21 -19.40 2.15
N GLU A 35 -3.27 -19.12 1.40
CA GLU A 35 -3.57 -19.80 0.14
C GLU A 35 -3.08 -18.95 -1.04
N LEU A 36 -1.98 -19.38 -1.67
CA LEU A 36 -1.47 -18.77 -2.88
C LEU A 36 -2.34 -19.16 -4.08
N HIS A 37 -2.87 -18.16 -4.79
CA HIS A 37 -3.71 -18.42 -5.96
C HIS A 37 -2.87 -18.91 -7.15
N SER A 38 -3.49 -19.65 -8.07
CA SER A 38 -2.84 -20.32 -9.20
C SER A 38 -2.04 -19.42 -10.14
N ASN A 39 -2.28 -18.10 -10.11
CA ASN A 39 -1.54 -17.12 -10.91
C ASN A 39 -0.33 -16.50 -10.18
N ASN A 40 -0.09 -16.87 -8.91
CA ASN A 40 0.97 -16.35 -8.04
C ASN A 40 0.97 -14.82 -7.86
N ARG A 41 -0.19 -14.16 -8.00
CA ARG A 41 -0.30 -12.68 -7.88
C ARG A 41 -0.93 -12.22 -6.58
N VAL A 42 -1.73 -13.07 -5.95
CA VAL A 42 -2.46 -12.77 -4.72
C VAL A 42 -2.47 -14.02 -3.83
N SER A 43 -2.51 -13.80 -2.52
CA SER A 43 -2.73 -14.83 -1.53
C SER A 43 -3.96 -14.49 -0.71
N SER A 44 -4.76 -15.49 -0.37
CA SER A 44 -5.75 -15.35 0.70
C SER A 44 -5.04 -15.53 2.04
N LEU A 45 -5.33 -14.69 3.03
CA LEU A 45 -5.02 -14.92 4.44
C LEU A 45 -6.29 -15.46 5.08
N LEU A 46 -6.28 -16.70 5.53
CA LEU A 46 -7.47 -17.38 6.03
C LEU A 46 -7.64 -17.12 7.52
N MET A 47 -8.72 -16.42 7.86
CA MET A 47 -9.17 -16.19 9.23
C MET A 47 -10.35 -17.10 9.55
N THR A 48 -10.51 -17.42 10.84
CA THR A 48 -11.78 -18.01 11.30
C THR A 48 -12.93 -17.00 11.16
N SER A 49 -14.17 -17.46 11.08
CA SER A 49 -15.32 -16.54 10.97
C SER A 49 -15.40 -15.56 12.15
N SER A 50 -15.10 -16.01 13.37
CA SER A 50 -15.10 -15.15 14.56
C SER A 50 -14.00 -14.10 14.53
N GLU A 51 -12.80 -14.49 14.08
CA GLU A 51 -11.65 -13.58 13.97
C GLU A 51 -11.86 -12.54 12.87
N TYR A 52 -12.37 -12.95 11.72
CA TYR A 52 -12.68 -12.02 10.64
C TYR A 52 -13.79 -11.05 11.04
N SER A 53 -14.85 -11.54 11.72
CA SER A 53 -15.88 -10.65 12.28
C SER A 53 -15.29 -9.67 13.29
N ASP A 54 -14.40 -10.12 14.18
CA ASP A 54 -13.72 -9.24 15.14
C ASP A 54 -12.86 -8.18 14.43
N TRP A 55 -12.10 -8.58 13.42
CA TRP A 55 -11.30 -7.67 12.59
C TRP A 55 -12.15 -6.58 11.93
N VAL A 56 -13.31 -6.94 11.39
CA VAL A 56 -14.20 -6.00 10.68
C VAL A 56 -15.01 -5.14 11.65
N ASP A 57 -15.59 -5.75 12.69
CA ASP A 57 -16.52 -5.08 13.61
C ASP A 57 -15.79 -4.09 14.54
N ASN A 58 -14.54 -4.39 14.89
CA ASN A 58 -13.71 -3.55 15.77
C ASN A 58 -12.67 -2.70 15.01
N ASP A 59 -12.76 -2.62 13.68
CA ASP A 59 -11.79 -1.90 12.84
C ASP A 59 -10.34 -2.27 13.17
N GLY A 60 -10.06 -3.57 13.16
CA GLY A 60 -8.76 -4.14 13.50
C GLY A 60 -7.62 -3.62 12.62
N PHE A 61 -7.93 -3.11 11.43
CA PHE A 61 -6.92 -2.42 10.63
C PHE A 61 -6.50 -1.09 11.25
N SER A 62 -7.38 -0.30 11.85
CA SER A 62 -6.98 0.95 12.52
C SER A 62 -6.23 0.67 13.83
N ASP A 63 -6.60 -0.40 14.54
CA ASP A 63 -5.95 -0.80 15.79
C ASP A 63 -4.54 -1.38 15.55
N GLY A 64 -3.51 -0.67 16.00
CA GLY A 64 -2.13 -1.11 15.89
C GLY A 64 -1.84 -2.43 16.63
N SER A 65 -2.59 -2.74 17.70
CA SER A 65 -2.44 -3.99 18.46
C SER A 65 -2.95 -5.22 17.70
N MET A 66 -3.84 -5.04 16.72
CA MET A 66 -4.33 -6.10 15.84
C MET A 66 -3.58 -6.10 14.50
N ARG A 67 -3.41 -4.93 13.87
CA ARG A 67 -2.76 -4.79 12.57
C ARG A 67 -1.30 -5.24 12.58
N ILE A 68 -0.51 -4.83 13.57
CA ILE A 68 0.93 -5.10 13.58
C ILE A 68 1.22 -6.61 13.65
N PRO A 69 0.62 -7.39 14.58
CA PRO A 69 0.78 -8.85 14.60
C PRO A 69 0.37 -9.53 13.29
N LEU A 70 -0.73 -9.10 12.67
CA LEU A 70 -1.18 -9.67 11.39
C LEU A 70 -0.14 -9.46 10.27
N ILE A 71 0.47 -8.27 10.18
CA ILE A 71 1.50 -8.01 9.17
C ILE A 71 2.82 -8.73 9.49
N ASN A 72 3.19 -8.89 10.76
CA ASN A 72 4.32 -9.73 11.13
C ASN A 72 4.11 -11.17 10.63
N ASP A 73 2.90 -11.70 10.77
CA ASP A 73 2.56 -13.04 10.27
C ASP A 73 2.69 -13.15 8.74
N VAL A 74 2.32 -12.10 8.00
CA VAL A 74 2.59 -12.01 6.55
C VAL A 74 4.09 -12.14 6.27
N TYR A 75 4.97 -11.50 7.03
CA TYR A 75 6.42 -11.63 6.83
C TYR A 75 7.03 -12.96 7.31
N ASN A 76 6.35 -13.68 8.20
CA ASN A 76 6.72 -15.08 8.49
C ASN A 76 6.51 -15.98 7.26
N LYS A 77 5.58 -15.61 6.37
CA LYS A 77 5.28 -16.34 5.12
C LYS A 77 6.05 -15.81 3.90
N PHE A 78 6.13 -14.50 3.75
CA PHE A 78 6.61 -13.84 2.53
C PHE A 78 7.93 -13.11 2.78
N ALA A 79 8.85 -13.22 1.83
CA ALA A 79 10.12 -12.52 1.92
C ALA A 79 9.94 -11.00 1.91
N ASP A 80 10.82 -10.30 2.64
CA ASP A 80 10.85 -8.84 2.71
C ASP A 80 11.34 -8.18 1.41
N LYS A 81 10.46 -8.15 0.41
CA LYS A 81 10.75 -7.67 -0.95
C LYS A 81 9.73 -6.65 -1.47
N TYR A 82 8.69 -6.34 -0.69
CA TYR A 82 7.58 -5.49 -1.11
C TYR A 82 7.57 -4.17 -0.35
N ASP A 83 7.41 -3.07 -1.08
CA ASP A 83 7.25 -1.73 -0.47
C ASP A 83 5.86 -1.53 0.15
N PHE A 84 4.85 -2.29 -0.29
CA PHE A 84 3.46 -2.12 0.11
C PHE A 84 2.75 -3.44 0.32
N ILE A 85 1.88 -3.50 1.32
CA ILE A 85 0.96 -4.63 1.56
C ILE A 85 -0.48 -4.11 1.48
N PHE A 86 -1.30 -4.79 0.69
CA PHE A 86 -2.71 -4.49 0.51
C PHE A 86 -3.53 -5.62 1.15
N LEU A 87 -4.27 -5.30 2.20
CA LEU A 87 -5.30 -6.16 2.76
C LEU A 87 -6.62 -5.79 2.09
N VAL A 88 -7.19 -6.71 1.31
CA VAL A 88 -8.47 -6.47 0.62
C VAL A 88 -9.51 -7.34 1.31
N LEU A 89 -10.49 -6.72 1.97
CA LEU A 89 -11.57 -7.46 2.61
C LEU A 89 -12.38 -8.22 1.58
N ASN A 90 -12.80 -9.43 1.93
CA ASN A 90 -13.62 -10.30 1.08
C ASN A 90 -15.10 -9.91 1.15
N GLU A 91 -15.38 -8.62 0.93
CA GLU A 91 -16.71 -8.02 1.06
C GLU A 91 -17.19 -7.48 -0.29
N PRO A 92 -18.49 -7.60 -0.60
CA PRO A 92 -19.07 -7.03 -1.82
C PRO A 92 -19.17 -5.49 -1.76
N SER A 93 -19.18 -4.93 -0.55
CA SER A 93 -19.28 -3.49 -0.28
C SER A 93 -18.73 -3.19 1.11
N ILE A 94 -18.40 -1.93 1.39
CA ILE A 94 -17.97 -1.47 2.71
C ILE A 94 -18.88 -2.02 3.84
N PRO A 95 -18.31 -2.72 4.84
CA PRO A 95 -19.03 -3.12 6.06
C PRO A 95 -19.56 -1.91 6.84
N SER A 96 -20.72 -2.04 7.48
CA SER A 96 -21.36 -0.94 8.22
C SER A 96 -20.57 -0.47 9.44
N SER A 97 -19.64 -1.28 9.95
CA SER A 97 -18.74 -0.94 11.06
C SER A 97 -17.57 -0.05 10.63
N LEU A 98 -17.25 0.01 9.33
CA LEU A 98 -16.11 0.74 8.80
C LEU A 98 -16.56 2.05 8.15
N TYR A 99 -15.90 3.15 8.52
CA TYR A 99 -16.24 4.50 8.05
C TYR A 99 -15.28 5.04 6.98
N TYR A 100 -14.54 4.15 6.33
CA TYR A 100 -13.59 4.47 5.25
C TYR A 100 -13.66 3.41 4.14
N TYR A 101 -13.44 3.85 2.89
CA TYR A 101 -13.39 2.95 1.73
C TYR A 101 -12.01 2.29 1.57
N GLY A 102 -10.97 3.03 1.95
CA GLY A 102 -9.59 2.58 2.01
C GLY A 102 -8.86 3.37 3.08
N MET A 103 -7.78 2.80 3.58
CA MET A 103 -6.92 3.49 4.55
C MET A 103 -5.48 3.03 4.37
N LEU A 104 -4.56 3.99 4.24
CA LEU A 104 -3.13 3.77 4.31
C LEU A 104 -2.57 4.09 5.71
N ILE A 105 -1.75 3.20 6.24
CA ILE A 105 -0.88 3.44 7.40
C ILE A 105 0.57 3.46 6.92
N GLY A 106 1.21 4.62 7.06
CA GLY A 106 2.63 4.78 6.73
C GLY A 106 3.51 4.05 7.73
N VAL A 107 4.49 3.29 7.22
CA VAL A 107 5.44 2.49 8.03
C VAL A 107 6.84 3.10 7.97
N SER A 108 7.30 3.49 6.80
CA SER A 108 8.58 4.21 6.65
C SER A 108 8.48 5.32 5.60
N ASN A 109 9.32 6.35 5.77
CA ASN A 109 9.51 7.41 4.80
C ASN A 109 10.95 7.95 4.89
N ASP A 110 11.67 7.83 3.79
CA ASP A 110 13.01 8.39 3.57
C ASP A 110 13.01 9.60 2.61
N VAL A 111 11.83 10.00 2.13
CA VAL A 111 11.66 11.10 1.17
C VAL A 111 11.44 12.42 1.91
N GLN A 112 12.28 13.40 1.60
CA GLN A 112 12.17 14.77 2.11
C GLN A 112 11.36 15.67 1.15
N GLY A 113 10.92 16.83 1.64
CA GLY A 113 10.29 17.86 0.80
C GLY A 113 8.84 17.61 0.42
N ILE A 114 8.25 16.48 0.84
CA ILE A 114 6.85 16.12 0.58
C ILE A 114 5.90 16.48 1.73
N GLY A 115 6.37 17.24 2.73
CA GLY A 115 5.60 17.62 3.91
C GLY A 115 5.43 16.53 4.97
N LYS A 116 6.16 15.41 4.84
CA LYS A 116 6.24 14.34 5.84
C LYS A 116 7.59 14.37 6.54
N ASN A 117 7.63 13.95 7.79
CA ASN A 117 8.88 13.69 8.50
C ASN A 117 9.57 12.45 7.92
N ILE A 118 10.88 12.34 8.17
CA ILE A 118 11.62 11.11 7.95
C ILE A 118 11.41 10.20 9.16
N TYR A 119 11.04 8.94 8.93
CA TYR A 119 10.78 7.95 9.98
C TYR A 119 10.91 6.53 9.41
N ASP A 120 11.12 5.56 10.29
CA ASP A 120 11.14 4.14 9.94
C ASP A 120 10.66 3.29 11.13
N TYR A 121 9.49 2.66 10.94
CA TYR A 121 8.89 1.72 11.88
C TYR A 121 8.83 0.30 11.28
N SER A 122 9.57 0.03 10.20
CA SER A 122 9.51 -1.24 9.46
C SER A 122 9.78 -2.46 10.33
N SER A 123 10.68 -2.35 11.32
CA SER A 123 11.00 -3.41 12.26
C SER A 123 9.81 -3.85 13.11
N ASP A 124 8.91 -2.92 13.44
CA ASP A 124 7.71 -3.22 14.24
C ASP A 124 6.77 -4.15 13.48
N TYR A 125 6.79 -4.07 12.14
CA TYR A 125 5.98 -4.87 11.23
C TYR A 125 6.69 -6.14 10.75
N GLY A 126 7.91 -6.45 11.21
CA GLY A 126 8.69 -7.60 10.76
C GLY A 126 9.48 -7.39 9.46
N SER A 127 9.44 -6.18 8.89
CA SER A 127 10.23 -5.83 7.70
C SER A 127 11.64 -5.35 8.09
N SER A 128 12.63 -5.65 7.25
CA SER A 128 14.03 -5.23 7.40
C SER A 128 14.31 -3.90 6.68
N GLY A 129 13.36 -2.95 6.74
CA GLY A 129 13.52 -1.62 6.12
C GLY A 129 12.94 -1.46 4.72
N LYS A 130 12.22 -2.45 4.17
CA LYS A 130 11.59 -2.34 2.84
C LYS A 130 10.18 -1.77 2.89
N LEU A 131 9.40 -2.11 3.92
CA LEU A 131 8.00 -1.74 3.99
C LEU A 131 7.82 -0.21 4.11
N LYS A 132 7.15 0.39 3.14
CA LYS A 132 6.79 1.82 3.13
C LYS A 132 5.44 2.06 3.78
N ALA A 133 4.45 1.23 3.47
CA ALA A 133 3.12 1.34 4.05
C ALA A 133 2.30 0.04 3.94
N VAL A 134 1.32 -0.09 4.81
CA VAL A 134 0.25 -1.11 4.72
C VAL A 134 -1.07 -0.40 4.47
N MET A 135 -1.99 -1.03 3.73
CA MET A 135 -3.32 -0.47 3.52
C MET A 135 -4.42 -1.51 3.53
N GLN A 136 -5.61 -1.10 3.95
CA GLN A 136 -6.83 -1.87 3.85
C GLN A 136 -7.77 -1.27 2.81
N LEU A 137 -8.37 -2.11 1.99
CA LEU A 137 -9.51 -1.78 1.12
C LEU A 137 -10.72 -2.56 1.61
N THR A 138 -11.84 -1.88 1.84
CA THR A 138 -12.98 -2.47 2.56
C THR A 138 -13.93 -3.28 1.69
N ALA A 139 -13.62 -3.48 0.41
CA ALA A 139 -14.36 -4.36 -0.49
C ALA A 139 -13.47 -4.88 -1.63
N LEU A 140 -13.82 -6.02 -2.21
CA LEU A 140 -13.04 -6.67 -3.29
C LEU A 140 -12.81 -5.75 -4.50
N GLU A 141 -13.87 -5.09 -4.95
CA GLU A 141 -13.83 -4.24 -6.15
C GLU A 141 -13.02 -2.95 -5.94
N TYR A 142 -12.63 -2.62 -4.70
CA TYR A 142 -11.94 -1.37 -4.40
C TYR A 142 -10.48 -1.34 -4.83
N LEU A 143 -9.89 -2.51 -5.07
CA LEU A 143 -8.57 -2.57 -5.71
C LEU A 143 -8.62 -2.01 -7.14
N LYS A 144 -9.73 -2.24 -7.86
CA LYS A 144 -9.89 -1.88 -9.27
C LYS A 144 -10.61 -0.56 -9.48
N TYR A 145 -11.68 -0.32 -8.73
CA TYR A 145 -12.59 0.81 -8.92
C TYR A 145 -12.72 1.72 -7.69
N GLY A 146 -12.06 1.38 -6.60
CA GLY A 146 -12.12 2.12 -5.34
C GLY A 146 -10.88 2.97 -5.09
N PRO A 147 -10.56 3.24 -3.82
CA PRO A 147 -9.52 4.20 -3.46
C PRO A 147 -8.10 3.66 -3.55
N ALA A 148 -7.83 2.47 -4.11
CA ALA A 148 -6.47 1.90 -4.09
C ALA A 148 -5.36 2.85 -4.56
N LEU A 149 -5.58 3.56 -5.67
CA LEU A 149 -4.64 4.56 -6.16
C LEU A 149 -4.55 5.79 -5.24
N HIS A 150 -5.68 6.20 -4.68
CA HIS A 150 -5.76 7.30 -3.73
C HIS A 150 -4.94 6.97 -2.48
N GLU A 151 -5.20 5.82 -1.84
CA GLU A 151 -4.46 5.38 -0.66
C GLU A 151 -2.97 5.26 -0.95
N LEU A 152 -2.57 4.63 -2.07
CA LEU A 152 -1.15 4.52 -2.43
C LEU A 152 -0.47 5.89 -2.57
N ALA A 153 -1.17 6.88 -3.10
CA ALA A 153 -0.61 8.21 -3.28
C ALA A 153 -0.36 8.94 -1.95
N HIS A 154 -1.00 8.56 -0.83
CA HIS A 154 -0.72 9.14 0.50
C HIS A 154 0.73 8.86 0.95
N GLN A 155 1.43 7.90 0.33
CA GLN A 155 2.84 7.73 0.63
C GLN A 155 3.66 8.99 0.30
N TRP A 156 3.30 9.72 -0.76
CA TRP A 156 4.07 10.85 -1.29
C TRP A 156 3.34 12.19 -1.39
N ALA A 157 2.00 12.19 -1.42
CA ALA A 157 1.22 13.36 -1.80
C ALA A 157 0.35 13.93 -0.67
N ASN A 158 0.01 15.21 -0.80
CA ASN A 158 -0.91 15.99 0.06
C ASN A 158 -0.49 16.24 1.50
N PHE A 159 0.79 16.13 1.85
CA PHE A 159 1.27 16.57 3.16
C PHE A 159 2.02 17.91 3.11
N ALA A 160 2.47 18.35 1.92
CA ALA A 160 3.29 19.56 1.76
C ALA A 160 2.50 20.87 1.84
N LEU A 161 1.22 20.84 1.47
CA LEU A 161 0.36 22.02 1.41
C LEU A 161 -0.98 21.73 2.09
N PRO A 162 -1.54 22.69 2.84
CA PRO A 162 -2.87 22.53 3.40
C PRO A 162 -3.91 22.47 2.28
N THR A 163 -4.81 21.49 2.37
CA THR A 163 -6.01 21.42 1.53
C THR A 163 -7.24 21.80 2.35
N HIS A 164 -8.31 22.16 1.65
CA HIS A 164 -9.60 22.46 2.26
C HIS A 164 -10.69 21.53 1.71
N SER A 165 -11.72 21.28 2.51
CA SER A 165 -12.92 20.54 2.13
C SER A 165 -14.19 21.35 2.39
N VAL A 166 -15.31 20.85 1.88
CA VAL A 166 -16.66 21.42 2.02
C VAL A 166 -17.64 20.29 2.32
N ASP A 167 -18.69 20.58 3.07
CA ASP A 167 -19.66 19.55 3.48
C ASP A 167 -20.66 19.18 2.38
N ALA A 168 -20.87 20.07 1.40
CA ALA A 168 -21.83 19.86 0.33
C ALA A 168 -21.49 20.68 -0.92
N PRO A 169 -21.90 20.24 -2.12
CA PRO A 169 -21.87 21.07 -3.31
C PRO A 169 -22.87 22.23 -3.18
N GLY A 170 -22.52 23.42 -3.67
CA GLY A 170 -23.42 24.56 -3.62
C GLY A 170 -22.73 25.91 -3.84
N SER A 171 -23.50 26.98 -3.66
CA SER A 171 -23.01 28.36 -3.65
C SER A 171 -22.98 28.90 -2.21
N ASN A 172 -22.11 29.87 -1.92
CA ASN A 172 -21.94 30.46 -0.58
C ASN A 172 -21.60 29.45 0.53
N ILE A 173 -20.82 28.42 0.19
CA ILE A 173 -20.32 27.42 1.15
C ILE A 173 -19.02 27.88 1.81
N THR A 174 -18.85 27.53 3.09
CA THR A 174 -17.61 27.74 3.83
C THR A 174 -16.77 26.48 3.75
N SER A 175 -15.49 26.63 3.36
CA SER A 175 -14.54 25.54 3.41
C SER A 175 -13.83 25.47 4.77
N TYR A 176 -13.43 24.28 5.20
CA TYR A 176 -12.59 24.06 6.38
C TYR A 176 -11.25 23.42 6.01
N LEU A 177 -10.24 23.62 6.85
CA LEU A 177 -8.94 22.99 6.68
C LEU A 177 -9.09 21.46 6.77
N TYR A 178 -8.65 20.77 5.74
CA TYR A 178 -8.72 19.31 5.65
C TYR A 178 -7.35 18.64 5.74
N GLY A 179 -6.28 19.38 5.43
CA GLY A 179 -4.90 18.97 5.70
C GLY A 179 -4.43 17.86 4.78
N SER A 180 -4.02 16.73 5.36
CA SER A 180 -3.32 15.62 4.70
C SER A 180 -4.14 14.79 3.69
N HIS A 181 -5.14 15.39 3.04
CA HIS A 181 -6.08 14.70 2.16
C HIS A 181 -6.35 15.48 0.87
N TRP A 182 -6.81 14.79 -0.18
CA TRP A 182 -7.15 15.42 -1.46
C TRP A 182 -8.36 16.34 -1.27
N GLY A 183 -8.13 17.64 -1.42
CA GLY A 183 -9.16 18.67 -1.31
C GLY A 183 -9.01 19.75 -2.38
N PHE A 184 -9.57 20.91 -2.09
CA PHE A 184 -9.38 22.11 -2.88
C PHE A 184 -8.19 22.90 -2.34
N THR A 185 -7.34 23.42 -3.23
CA THR A 185 -6.36 24.44 -2.87
C THR A 185 -6.94 25.80 -3.29
N GLY A 186 -7.05 26.75 -2.36
CA GLY A 186 -7.75 28.03 -2.56
C GLY A 186 -7.03 29.06 -3.44
N GLY A 187 -6.66 28.69 -4.68
CA GLY A 187 -6.03 29.58 -5.67
C GLY A 187 -7.02 30.35 -6.55
N SER A 188 -6.49 31.19 -7.45
CA SER A 188 -7.26 32.02 -8.38
C SER A 188 -8.10 31.19 -9.38
N THR A 189 -7.78 29.91 -9.55
CA THR A 189 -8.63 28.88 -10.18
C THR A 189 -9.04 27.82 -9.15
N LYS A 190 -10.36 27.72 -8.92
CA LYS A 190 -10.95 26.71 -8.04
C LYS A 190 -10.88 25.35 -8.73
N GLY A 191 -10.28 24.35 -8.09
CA GLY A 191 -10.23 22.98 -8.59
C GLY A 191 -9.85 21.98 -7.51
N GLN A 192 -10.38 20.76 -7.63
CA GLN A 192 -9.92 19.63 -6.83
C GLN A 192 -8.47 19.34 -7.24
N LEU A 193 -7.55 19.31 -6.27
CA LEU A 193 -6.10 19.06 -6.46
C LEU A 193 -5.29 20.21 -7.03
N GLY A 194 -5.80 21.44 -6.93
CA GLY A 194 -5.14 22.60 -7.46
C GLY A 194 -5.35 22.71 -8.96
N GLY A 195 -6.45 23.38 -9.31
CA GLY A 195 -6.56 24.02 -10.61
C GLY A 195 -5.48 25.09 -10.69
N PHE A 196 -4.35 24.79 -11.32
CA PHE A 196 -3.35 25.78 -11.74
C PHE A 196 -4.07 26.85 -12.59
N LYS A 197 -3.82 28.16 -12.45
CA LYS A 197 -2.57 28.91 -12.24
C LYS A 197 -2.69 29.81 -11.00
N GLN A 198 -1.59 29.97 -10.26
CA GLN A 198 -1.48 30.75 -9.01
C GLN A 198 -1.87 32.22 -9.18
#